data_AF-A0A972SWW8-F1
#
_entry.id   AF-A0A972SWW8-F1
#
_cell.length_a   1.000
_cell.length_b   1.000
_cell.length_c   1.000
_cell.angle_alpha   90.00
_cell.angle_beta   90.00
_cell.angle_gamma   90.00
#
_symmetry.space_group_name_H-M   'P 1'
#
loop_
_entity.id
_entity.type
_entity.pdbx_description
1 polymer ?
#
loop_
_entity_poly.entity_id
_entity_poly.type
_entity_poly.pdbx_seq_one_letter_code
_entity_poly.pdbx_strand_id
1 'polypeptide(L)'
;MNKNIKNFTRIFKTLADENRIKILLSVHKKECKCEGNEPFNRNETCIKDLSKSLNITIPTISHHIKELVNAGLITTKKEGRWVYCRINQKAFQEVCSFLNNFSTRKGRGYQKNSIKGGSNMAKKIGAKTNSVTVQEQKGCGCDACGPAPRESTENTAGKLLKIRWQRLIFEGETCPRCGSTEKEVDRAVSTLKQSLAPLGIEVIVEKEELSVAEFKEDPLQSNRIWINNRPLEDWIEGRVGRSPCCDVCGPSECRTLEVEGKIYEAIPAELIIKAGLIAASELAGEDAN
;
A
#
# COMPACT_ATOMS: atom_id res chain seq x y z
N MET A 1 22.08 -25.64 13.93
CA MET A 1 22.27 -24.93 12.64
C MET A 1 21.87 -25.76 11.40
N ASN A 2 22.31 -27.01 11.22
CA ASN A 2 22.14 -27.77 9.95
C ASN A 2 20.68 -27.97 9.45
N LYS A 3 19.66 -27.99 10.34
CA LYS A 3 18.25 -28.18 9.95
C LYS A 3 17.68 -27.06 9.06
N ASN A 4 18.00 -25.79 9.34
CA ASN A 4 17.43 -24.65 8.59
C ASN A 4 17.95 -24.60 7.15
N ILE A 5 19.26 -24.80 6.95
CA ILE A 5 19.87 -24.82 5.61
C ILE A 5 19.24 -25.92 4.75
N LYS A 6 19.11 -27.15 5.29
CA LYS A 6 18.45 -28.25 4.58
C LYS A 6 16.99 -27.95 4.22
N ASN A 7 16.25 -27.25 5.09
CA ASN A 7 14.87 -26.85 4.79
C ASN A 7 14.81 -25.81 3.67
N PHE A 8 15.62 -24.74 3.74
CA PHE A 8 15.68 -23.73 2.68
C PHE A 8 16.16 -24.30 1.35
N THR A 9 17.18 -25.16 1.33
CA THR A 9 17.61 -25.88 0.12
C THR A 9 16.48 -26.70 -0.50
N ARG A 10 15.66 -27.39 0.32
CA ARG A 10 14.47 -28.10 -0.17
C ARG A 10 13.44 -27.13 -0.76
N ILE A 11 13.12 -26.05 -0.05
CA ILE A 11 12.18 -25.02 -0.52
C ILE A 11 12.64 -24.44 -1.87
N PHE A 12 13.89 -24.01 -2.01
CA PHE A 12 14.39 -23.44 -3.26
C PHE A 12 14.41 -24.47 -4.41
N LYS A 13 14.77 -25.74 -4.16
CA LYS A 13 14.61 -26.82 -5.15
C LYS A 13 13.16 -27.10 -5.52
N THR A 14 12.21 -26.85 -4.61
CA THR A 14 10.78 -26.98 -4.88
C THR A 14 10.22 -25.76 -5.65
N LEU A 15 10.77 -24.57 -5.45
CA LEU A 15 10.39 -23.36 -6.17
C LEU A 15 11.04 -23.24 -7.56
N ALA A 16 12.17 -23.89 -7.80
CA ALA A 16 12.88 -23.92 -9.09
C ALA A 16 12.20 -24.83 -10.15
N ASP A 17 10.89 -24.64 -10.38
CA ASP A 17 10.09 -25.36 -11.38
C ASP A 17 8.88 -24.51 -11.78
N GLU A 18 8.70 -24.34 -13.09
CA GLU A 18 7.72 -23.40 -13.65
C GLU A 18 6.27 -23.78 -13.30
N ASN A 19 5.94 -25.07 -13.30
CA ASN A 19 4.59 -25.56 -12.99
C ASN A 19 4.25 -25.36 -11.51
N ARG A 20 5.19 -25.60 -10.58
CA ARG A 20 5.01 -25.29 -9.16
C ARG A 20 4.85 -23.79 -8.90
N ILE A 21 5.56 -22.92 -9.62
CA ILE A 21 5.34 -21.46 -9.56
C ILE A 21 3.93 -21.10 -10.06
N LYS A 22 3.52 -21.61 -11.24
CA LYS A 22 2.16 -21.40 -11.79
C LYS A 22 1.07 -21.82 -10.82
N ILE A 23 1.20 -23.01 -10.22
CA ILE A 23 0.28 -23.51 -9.18
C ILE A 23 0.21 -22.56 -7.98
N LEU A 24 1.37 -22.13 -7.44
CA LEU A 24 1.41 -21.19 -6.31
C LEU A 24 0.71 -19.86 -6.65
N LEU A 25 0.90 -19.32 -7.86
CA LEU A 25 0.23 -18.11 -8.31
C LEU A 25 -1.29 -18.29 -8.42
N SER A 26 -1.78 -19.37 -9.02
CA SER A 26 -3.22 -19.66 -9.11
C SER A 26 -3.88 -19.82 -7.73
N VAL A 27 -3.21 -20.53 -6.80
CA VAL A 27 -3.71 -20.69 -5.41
C VAL A 27 -3.68 -19.36 -4.65
N HIS A 28 -2.68 -18.50 -4.88
CA HIS A 28 -2.62 -17.17 -4.28
C HIS A 28 -3.75 -16.25 -4.77
N LYS A 29 -4.05 -16.27 -6.08
CA LYS A 29 -5.15 -15.49 -6.68
C LYS A 29 -6.55 -15.97 -6.30
N LYS A 30 -6.68 -17.18 -5.70
CA LYS A 30 -7.95 -17.77 -5.25
C LYS A 30 -8.97 -17.97 -6.39
N GLU A 31 -8.47 -18.24 -7.59
CA GLU A 31 -9.30 -18.50 -8.78
C GLU A 31 -9.94 -19.91 -8.69
N CYS A 32 -11.02 -20.03 -7.92
CA CYS A 32 -11.80 -21.26 -7.79
C CYS A 32 -13.21 -21.02 -8.35
N LYS A 33 -13.65 -21.83 -9.32
CA LYS A 33 -14.92 -21.70 -10.05
C LYS A 33 -15.77 -22.98 -9.91
N CYS A 34 -15.65 -23.66 -8.78
CA CYS A 34 -16.28 -24.95 -8.55
C CYS A 34 -17.81 -24.82 -8.49
N GLU A 35 -18.50 -25.41 -9.45
CA GLU A 35 -19.96 -25.48 -9.51
C GLU A 35 -20.51 -26.49 -8.48
N GLY A 36 -21.48 -26.04 -7.67
CA GLY A 36 -22.15 -26.82 -6.64
C GLY A 36 -21.90 -26.27 -5.23
N ASN A 37 -22.99 -25.95 -4.52
CA ASN A 37 -22.97 -25.47 -3.13
C ASN A 37 -22.26 -26.47 -2.20
N GLU A 38 -21.25 -26.00 -1.45
CA GLU A 38 -20.68 -26.47 -0.17
C GLU A 38 -19.37 -25.65 0.06
N PRO A 39 -18.78 -25.55 1.26
CA PRO A 39 -18.31 -24.27 1.82
C PRO A 39 -17.17 -23.59 1.06
N PHE A 40 -17.49 -22.49 0.38
CA PHE A 40 -16.53 -21.60 -0.27
C PHE A 40 -15.71 -20.79 0.75
N ASN A 41 -14.72 -21.43 1.38
CA ASN A 41 -13.69 -20.70 2.09
C ASN A 41 -12.84 -19.93 1.07
N ARG A 42 -12.98 -18.59 1.04
CA ARG A 42 -12.31 -17.64 0.13
C ARG A 42 -10.76 -17.68 0.14
N ASN A 43 -10.15 -18.61 0.86
CA ASN A 43 -8.72 -18.78 1.04
C ASN A 43 -8.22 -20.19 0.67
N GLU A 44 -8.97 -20.95 -0.12
CA GLU A 44 -8.58 -22.28 -0.62
C GLU A 44 -8.87 -22.41 -2.14
N THR A 45 -8.19 -23.32 -2.84
CA THR A 45 -8.35 -23.54 -4.28
C THR A 45 -8.40 -25.03 -4.61
N CYS A 46 -9.33 -25.44 -5.47
CA CYS A 46 -9.57 -26.84 -5.81
C CYS A 46 -8.53 -27.40 -6.81
N ILE A 47 -8.02 -28.61 -6.58
CA ILE A 47 -7.08 -29.29 -7.50
C ILE A 47 -7.66 -29.48 -8.91
N LYS A 48 -8.97 -29.72 -9.05
CA LYS A 48 -9.62 -29.83 -10.37
C LYS A 48 -9.64 -28.51 -11.14
N ASP A 49 -9.80 -27.39 -10.45
CA ASP A 49 -9.81 -26.07 -11.07
C ASP A 49 -8.39 -25.61 -11.44
N LEU A 50 -7.37 -25.99 -10.65
CA LEU A 50 -5.96 -25.86 -11.04
C LEU A 50 -5.65 -26.65 -12.33
N SER A 51 -6.20 -27.87 -12.47
CA SER A 51 -5.98 -28.71 -13.66
C SER A 51 -6.56 -28.06 -14.92
N LYS A 52 -7.79 -27.51 -14.82
CA LYS A 52 -8.43 -26.76 -15.90
C LYS A 52 -7.69 -25.46 -16.24
N SER A 53 -7.40 -24.63 -15.24
CA SER A 53 -6.84 -23.28 -15.43
C SER A 53 -5.40 -23.28 -15.95
N LEU A 54 -4.59 -24.28 -15.58
CA LEU A 54 -3.21 -24.39 -16.02
C LEU A 54 -3.03 -25.28 -17.26
N ASN A 55 -4.09 -25.96 -17.73
CA ASN A 55 -4.03 -26.99 -18.76
C ASN A 55 -3.01 -28.12 -18.44
N ILE A 56 -2.97 -28.54 -17.17
CA ILE A 56 -2.06 -29.59 -16.67
C ILE A 56 -2.90 -30.75 -16.15
N THR A 57 -2.50 -31.99 -16.43
CA THR A 57 -3.24 -33.20 -15.99
C THR A 57 -3.34 -33.30 -14.46
N ILE A 58 -4.44 -33.87 -13.96
CA ILE A 58 -4.65 -34.07 -12.51
C ILE A 58 -3.52 -34.90 -11.86
N PRO A 59 -2.99 -35.99 -12.46
CA PRO A 59 -1.83 -36.70 -11.92
C PRO A 59 -0.58 -35.81 -11.79
N THR A 60 -0.26 -35.03 -12.82
CA THR A 60 0.90 -34.10 -12.80
C THR A 60 0.72 -33.02 -11.73
N ILE A 61 -0.46 -32.40 -11.62
CA ILE A 61 -0.74 -31.46 -10.51
C ILE A 61 -0.64 -32.15 -9.15
N SER A 62 -1.17 -33.36 -9.00
CA SER A 62 -1.10 -34.09 -7.73
C SER A 62 0.35 -34.35 -7.29
N HIS A 63 1.26 -34.62 -8.24
CA HIS A 63 2.69 -34.69 -7.97
C HIS A 63 3.26 -33.33 -7.53
N HIS A 64 2.99 -32.24 -8.26
CA HIS A 64 3.50 -30.92 -7.90
C HIS A 64 2.97 -30.43 -6.55
N ILE A 65 1.69 -30.68 -6.25
CA ILE A 65 1.05 -30.42 -4.96
C ILE A 65 1.72 -31.22 -3.83
N LYS A 66 2.00 -32.52 -4.04
CA LYS A 66 2.73 -33.34 -3.07
C LYS A 66 4.11 -32.75 -2.75
N GLU A 67 4.84 -32.29 -3.77
CA GLU A 67 6.16 -31.67 -3.57
C GLU A 67 6.10 -30.31 -2.85
N LEU A 68 5.07 -29.51 -3.13
CA LEU A 68 4.81 -28.24 -2.43
C LEU A 68 4.39 -28.47 -0.97
N VAL A 69 3.60 -29.51 -0.67
CA VAL A 69 3.26 -29.94 0.70
C VAL A 69 4.49 -30.48 1.42
N ASN A 70 5.31 -31.32 0.77
CA ASN A 70 6.56 -31.84 1.32
C ASN A 70 7.53 -30.72 1.69
N ALA A 71 7.59 -29.64 0.91
CA ALA A 71 8.38 -28.45 1.22
C ALA A 71 7.76 -27.52 2.28
N GLY A 72 6.50 -27.78 2.69
CA GLY A 72 5.76 -26.96 3.64
C GLY A 72 5.19 -25.65 3.07
N LEU A 73 5.22 -25.46 1.75
CA LEU A 73 4.81 -24.22 1.07
C LEU A 73 3.29 -24.09 0.92
N ILE A 74 2.58 -25.22 0.88
CA ILE A 74 1.12 -25.27 0.87
C ILE A 74 0.62 -26.33 1.86
N THR A 75 -0.64 -26.19 2.29
CA THR A 75 -1.40 -27.23 2.99
C THR A 75 -2.53 -27.73 2.11
N THR A 76 -2.98 -28.97 2.31
CA THR A 76 -4.15 -29.53 1.63
C THR A 76 -5.22 -29.97 2.64
N LYS A 77 -6.49 -29.89 2.22
CA LYS A 77 -7.66 -30.37 2.96
C LYS A 77 -8.53 -31.21 2.02
N LYS A 78 -9.08 -32.32 2.51
CA LYS A 78 -10.04 -33.13 1.76
C LYS A 78 -11.43 -32.94 2.37
N GLU A 79 -12.40 -32.58 1.54
CA GLU A 79 -13.81 -32.49 1.93
C GLU A 79 -14.64 -33.26 0.92
N GLY A 80 -15.26 -34.35 1.38
CA GLY A 80 -15.96 -35.31 0.52
C GLY A 80 -15.08 -35.81 -0.64
N ARG A 81 -15.50 -35.50 -1.88
CA ARG A 81 -14.80 -35.86 -3.12
C ARG A 81 -13.75 -34.85 -3.58
N TRP A 82 -13.63 -33.71 -2.91
CA TRP A 82 -12.78 -32.59 -3.31
C TRP A 82 -11.50 -32.53 -2.48
N VAL A 83 -10.42 -32.06 -3.10
CA VAL A 83 -9.17 -31.74 -2.42
C VAL A 83 -8.84 -30.29 -2.73
N TYR A 84 -8.70 -29.52 -1.67
CA TYR A 84 -8.40 -28.10 -1.68
C TYR A 84 -6.96 -27.88 -1.22
N CYS A 85 -6.35 -26.79 -1.67
CA CYS A 85 -5.02 -26.37 -1.27
C CYS A 85 -5.00 -24.89 -0.88
N ARG A 86 -4.08 -24.53 0.02
CA ARG A 86 -3.89 -23.17 0.55
C ARG A 86 -2.41 -22.87 0.72
N ILE A 87 -2.00 -21.64 0.43
CA ILE A 87 -0.63 -21.14 0.71
C ILE A 87 -0.34 -21.16 2.20
N ASN A 88 0.78 -21.78 2.61
CA ASN A 88 1.29 -21.66 3.97
C ASN A 88 2.06 -20.33 4.11
N GLN A 89 1.35 -19.27 4.49
CA GLN A 89 1.92 -17.92 4.63
C GLN A 89 3.15 -17.87 5.55
N LYS A 90 3.16 -18.67 6.64
CA LYS A 90 4.28 -18.71 7.60
C LYS A 90 5.58 -19.18 6.94
N ALA A 91 5.52 -20.23 6.11
CA ALA A 91 6.69 -20.72 5.39
C ALA A 91 7.27 -19.68 4.42
N PHE A 92 6.43 -18.89 3.76
CA PHE A 92 6.89 -17.79 2.90
C PHE A 92 7.48 -16.62 3.71
N GLN A 93 6.91 -16.28 4.88
CA GLN A 93 7.47 -15.28 5.80
C GLN A 93 8.87 -15.69 6.30
N GLU A 94 9.09 -16.98 6.62
CA GLU A 94 10.41 -17.52 6.98
C GLU A 94 11.42 -17.39 5.83
N VAL A 95 11.00 -17.66 4.59
CA VAL A 95 11.86 -17.52 3.40
C VAL A 95 12.22 -16.05 3.14
N CYS A 96 11.27 -15.12 3.21
CA CYS A 96 11.54 -13.69 3.09
C CYS A 96 12.50 -13.21 4.19
N SER A 97 12.27 -13.62 5.43
CA SER A 97 13.15 -13.31 6.57
C SER A 97 14.57 -13.86 6.38
N PHE A 98 14.71 -15.06 5.80
CA PHE A 98 16.00 -15.64 5.45
C PHE A 98 16.72 -14.83 4.37
N LEU A 99 16.02 -14.47 3.29
CA LEU A 99 16.58 -13.71 2.17
C LEU A 99 17.01 -12.29 2.57
N ASN A 100 16.29 -11.63 3.49
CA ASN A 100 16.61 -10.28 3.98
C ASN A 100 17.97 -10.17 4.67
N ASN A 101 18.54 -11.28 5.18
CA ASN A 101 19.91 -11.31 5.71
C ASN A 101 20.98 -11.03 4.63
N PHE A 102 20.65 -11.23 3.35
CA PHE A 102 21.54 -10.97 2.22
C PHE A 102 21.23 -9.63 1.53
N SER A 103 19.99 -9.14 1.65
CA SER A 103 19.55 -7.83 1.14
C SER A 103 20.21 -6.65 1.87
N THR A 104 20.60 -6.83 3.15
CA THR A 104 21.13 -5.76 4.00
C THR A 104 22.66 -5.65 3.93
N ARG A 105 23.19 -5.03 2.87
CA ARG A 105 24.56 -4.51 2.92
C ARG A 105 24.64 -3.37 3.94
N LYS A 106 25.23 -3.63 5.11
CA LYS A 106 25.68 -2.57 6.03
C LYS A 106 26.64 -1.65 5.28
N GLY A 107 26.17 -0.47 4.90
CA GLY A 107 27.03 0.60 4.40
C GLY A 107 28.05 0.97 5.48
N ARG A 108 29.35 0.89 5.14
CA ARG A 108 30.39 1.49 5.97
C ARG A 108 30.20 3.01 5.96
N GLY A 109 30.48 3.64 7.09
CA GLY A 109 29.91 4.95 7.43
C GLY A 109 30.26 6.08 6.46
N TYR A 110 29.30 6.98 6.29
CA TYR A 110 29.57 8.36 5.91
C TYR A 110 29.42 9.22 7.17
N GLN A 111 30.53 9.76 7.68
CA GLN A 111 30.48 10.67 8.83
C GLN A 111 29.84 11.99 8.40
N LYS A 112 28.75 12.40 9.08
CA LYS A 112 28.24 13.76 8.99
C LYS A 112 29.24 14.70 9.68
N ASN A 113 30.16 15.29 8.91
CA ASN A 113 30.92 16.43 9.40
C ASN A 113 29.94 17.58 9.69
N SER A 114 29.98 18.08 10.92
CA SER A 114 29.20 19.25 11.33
C SER A 114 29.79 20.51 10.69
N ILE A 115 28.99 21.21 9.88
CA ILE A 115 29.23 22.63 9.61
C ILE A 115 28.38 23.42 10.60
N LYS A 116 29.05 24.07 11.55
CA LYS A 116 28.44 25.10 12.40
C LYS A 116 28.44 26.44 11.67
N GLY A 117 27.34 27.16 11.76
CA GLY A 117 27.17 28.52 11.25
C GLY A 117 25.72 28.73 10.82
N GLY A 118 25.02 29.80 11.18
CA GLY A 118 25.47 30.95 11.97
C GLY A 118 24.68 32.19 11.60
N SER A 119 23.50 32.36 12.21
CA SER A 119 22.77 33.62 12.45
C SER A 119 22.56 34.67 11.33
N ASN A 120 21.31 35.13 11.24
CA ASN A 120 20.84 36.45 10.76
C ASN A 120 20.78 36.72 9.24
N MET A 121 19.55 36.89 8.74
CA MET A 121 19.03 38.24 8.45
C MET A 121 17.51 38.25 8.32
N ALA A 122 16.86 39.24 8.95
CA ALA A 122 15.45 39.51 8.80
C ALA A 122 15.24 40.80 7.99
N LYS A 123 14.36 40.79 6.97
CA LYS A 123 13.64 42.01 6.60
C LYS A 123 12.33 41.77 5.82
N LYS A 124 11.30 42.46 6.30
CA LYS A 124 9.99 42.82 5.72
C LYS A 124 9.92 42.80 4.18
N ILE A 125 8.85 42.21 3.60
CA ILE A 125 7.61 42.87 3.09
C ILE A 125 6.46 41.84 3.25
N GLY A 126 5.18 42.16 3.52
CA GLY A 126 4.58 43.41 4.01
C GLY A 126 3.06 43.57 3.71
N ALA A 127 2.21 43.18 4.66
CA ALA A 127 0.76 43.47 4.79
C ALA A 127 -0.25 42.99 3.71
N LYS A 128 -1.24 42.19 4.13
CA LYS A 128 -2.66 42.60 4.22
C LYS A 128 -3.51 41.54 4.94
N THR A 129 -3.90 41.83 6.18
CA THR A 129 -4.94 41.12 6.93
C THR A 129 -6.31 41.63 6.54
N ASN A 130 -7.27 40.74 6.27
CA ASN A 130 -8.69 41.07 6.32
C ASN A 130 -9.34 40.25 7.44
N SER A 131 -9.58 40.91 8.57
CA SER A 131 -10.43 40.43 9.65
C SER A 131 -11.90 40.58 9.26
N VAL A 132 -12.67 39.49 9.27
CA VAL A 132 -14.14 39.56 9.20
C VAL A 132 -14.70 39.11 10.55
N THR A 133 -15.23 40.07 11.29
CA THR A 133 -15.98 39.85 12.52
C THR A 133 -17.37 39.33 12.17
N VAL A 134 -17.80 38.20 12.75
CA VAL A 134 -19.20 37.76 12.69
C VAL A 134 -19.84 38.07 14.04
N GLN A 135 -20.98 38.76 13.98
CA GLN A 135 -21.69 39.29 15.15
C GLN A 135 -22.59 38.22 15.77
N GLU A 136 -22.61 38.14 17.09
CA GLU A 136 -23.68 37.46 17.83
C GLU A 136 -25.01 38.20 17.60
N GLN A 137 -26.07 37.52 17.18
CA GLN A 137 -27.44 37.98 17.47
C GLN A 137 -28.42 36.82 17.75
N LYS A 138 -28.98 36.89 18.96
CA LYS A 138 -30.39 36.66 19.32
C LYS A 138 -30.96 35.25 19.12
N GLY A 139 -31.17 34.58 20.26
CA GLY A 139 -32.07 33.44 20.35
C GLY A 139 -33.52 33.81 20.08
N CYS A 140 -34.29 32.83 19.58
CA CYS A 140 -35.75 32.90 19.50
C CYS A 140 -36.35 32.37 20.82
N GLY A 141 -37.25 33.13 21.43
CA GLY A 141 -37.99 32.67 22.61
C GLY A 141 -39.31 32.02 22.21
N CYS A 142 -39.48 30.74 22.51
CA CYS A 142 -40.79 30.08 22.51
C CYS A 142 -40.85 28.94 23.54
N ASP A 143 -41.79 29.05 24.49
CA ASP A 143 -42.04 28.06 25.55
C ASP A 143 -42.83 26.85 25.00
N ALA A 144 -42.25 26.10 24.06
CA ALA A 144 -42.95 24.98 23.41
C ALA A 144 -42.04 23.87 22.85
N CYS A 145 -41.04 23.41 23.61
CA CYS A 145 -40.38 22.12 23.35
C CYS A 145 -39.90 21.48 24.66
N GLY A 146 -40.29 20.23 24.90
CA GLY A 146 -39.75 19.44 26.02
C GLY A 146 -38.25 19.17 25.83
N PRO A 147 -37.52 18.81 26.90
CA PRO A 147 -36.08 18.57 26.79
C PRO A 147 -35.81 17.44 25.80
N ALA A 148 -35.12 17.78 24.71
CA ALA A 148 -34.56 16.79 23.81
C ALA A 148 -33.64 15.83 24.60
N PRO A 149 -33.46 14.57 24.15
CA PRO A 149 -32.51 13.67 24.79
C PRO A 149 -31.15 14.36 24.86
N ARG A 150 -30.48 14.25 26.01
CA ARG A 150 -29.11 14.73 26.15
C ARG A 150 -28.21 13.85 25.28
N GLU A 151 -28.03 14.22 24.03
CA GLU A 151 -26.88 13.78 23.26
C GLU A 151 -25.64 14.25 24.02
N SER A 152 -24.93 13.28 24.59
CA SER A 152 -23.64 13.47 25.20
C SER A 152 -22.70 14.01 24.13
N THR A 153 -22.42 15.30 24.19
CA THR A 153 -21.34 15.94 23.44
C THR A 153 -20.00 15.48 24.02
N GLU A 154 -19.69 14.20 23.86
CA GLU A 154 -18.32 13.73 23.91
C GLU A 154 -17.60 14.35 22.72
N ASN A 155 -16.71 15.29 23.02
CA ASN A 155 -15.90 16.01 22.06
C ASN A 155 -14.79 15.08 21.55
N THR A 156 -15.17 14.04 20.81
CA THR A 156 -14.23 13.14 20.15
C THR A 156 -13.63 13.88 18.97
N ALA A 157 -12.42 14.42 19.17
CA ALA A 157 -11.63 14.97 18.08
C ALA A 157 -11.36 13.84 17.06
N GLY A 158 -12.10 13.87 15.95
CA GLY A 158 -12.03 12.85 14.91
C GLY A 158 -10.59 12.73 14.38
N LYS A 159 -10.05 11.52 14.38
CA LYS A 159 -8.68 11.28 13.94
C LYS A 159 -8.59 11.46 12.43
N LEU A 160 -7.64 12.27 11.97
CA LEU A 160 -7.55 12.61 10.56
C LEU A 160 -6.37 11.92 9.87
N LEU A 161 -6.65 11.10 8.87
CA LEU A 161 -5.68 10.58 7.92
C LEU A 161 -5.68 11.46 6.66
N LYS A 162 -4.69 12.34 6.53
CA LYS A 162 -4.53 13.23 5.38
C LYS A 162 -3.64 12.59 4.32
N ILE A 163 -4.19 12.37 3.13
CA ILE A 163 -3.48 11.88 1.94
C ILE A 163 -3.32 13.05 0.96
N ARG A 164 -2.10 13.31 0.52
CA ARG A 164 -1.77 14.38 -0.45
C ARG A 164 -1.09 13.77 -1.66
N TRP A 165 -1.57 14.06 -2.86
CA TRP A 165 -1.00 13.56 -4.12
C TRP A 165 -0.64 14.71 -5.06
N GLN A 166 0.62 14.76 -5.48
CA GLN A 166 1.21 15.82 -6.31
C GLN A 166 1.64 15.24 -7.66
N ARG A 167 1.24 15.92 -8.75
CA ARG A 167 1.50 15.51 -10.13
C ARG A 167 1.84 16.69 -11.04
N LEU A 168 2.62 16.45 -12.08
CA LEU A 168 2.80 17.37 -13.19
C LEU A 168 1.47 17.55 -13.95
N ILE A 169 1.09 18.81 -14.16
CA ILE A 169 0.07 19.20 -15.15
C ILE A 169 0.74 19.97 -16.29
N PHE A 170 0.43 19.58 -17.52
CA PHE A 170 0.85 20.23 -18.76
C PHE A 170 -0.41 20.55 -19.58
N GLU A 171 -0.63 21.83 -19.89
CA GLU A 171 -1.79 22.29 -20.69
C GLU A 171 -3.18 21.86 -20.16
N GLY A 172 -3.29 21.61 -18.85
CA GLY A 172 -4.52 21.16 -18.19
C GLY A 172 -4.67 19.63 -18.11
N GLU A 173 -3.79 18.87 -18.74
CA GLU A 173 -3.77 17.41 -18.68
C GLU A 173 -2.58 16.86 -17.88
N THR A 174 -2.71 15.61 -17.43
CA THR A 174 -1.67 14.87 -16.71
C THR A 174 -1.09 13.78 -17.60
N CYS A 175 0.21 13.47 -17.48
CA CYS A 175 0.80 12.38 -18.26
C CYS A 175 0.21 10.99 -17.89
N PRO A 176 0.22 9.98 -18.78
CA PRO A 176 -0.42 8.67 -18.55
C PRO A 176 0.03 7.93 -17.28
N ARG A 177 1.29 8.08 -16.85
CA ARG A 177 1.81 7.48 -15.58
C ARG A 177 1.15 8.11 -14.34
N CYS A 178 1.02 9.43 -14.34
CA CYS A 178 0.35 10.17 -13.28
C CYS A 178 -1.16 9.90 -13.31
N GLY A 179 -1.82 9.95 -14.48
CA GLY A 179 -3.25 9.64 -14.62
C GLY A 179 -3.61 8.17 -14.32
N SER A 180 -2.68 7.24 -14.48
CA SER A 180 -2.86 5.86 -13.98
C SER A 180 -2.80 5.81 -12.46
N THR A 181 -1.91 6.60 -11.84
CA THR A 181 -1.80 6.69 -10.38
C THR A 181 -3.00 7.40 -9.76
N GLU A 182 -3.62 8.34 -10.46
CA GLU A 182 -4.87 8.99 -10.01
C GLU A 182 -5.97 7.97 -9.66
N LYS A 183 -6.21 7.03 -10.60
CA LYS A 183 -7.22 5.98 -10.45
C LYS A 183 -6.91 5.05 -9.29
N GLU A 184 -5.63 4.77 -9.06
CA GLU A 184 -5.16 3.97 -7.94
C GLU A 184 -5.23 4.71 -6.60
N VAL A 185 -4.99 6.04 -6.57
CA VAL A 185 -5.22 6.91 -5.41
C VAL A 185 -6.71 6.93 -5.05
N ASP A 186 -7.59 7.17 -6.01
CA ASP A 186 -9.04 7.23 -5.77
C ASP A 186 -9.57 5.86 -5.26
N ARG A 187 -9.08 4.75 -5.82
CA ARG A 187 -9.36 3.37 -5.36
C ARG A 187 -8.84 3.10 -3.94
N ALA A 188 -7.63 3.55 -3.62
CA ALA A 188 -7.05 3.43 -2.29
C ALA A 188 -7.80 4.25 -1.24
N VAL A 189 -8.13 5.51 -1.54
CA VAL A 189 -8.89 6.42 -0.66
C VAL A 189 -10.27 5.84 -0.35
N SER A 190 -10.97 5.30 -1.36
CA SER A 190 -12.26 4.64 -1.15
C SER A 190 -12.16 3.44 -0.19
N THR A 191 -11.14 2.60 -0.39
CA THR A 191 -10.87 1.43 0.47
C THR A 191 -10.51 1.83 1.91
N LEU A 192 -9.67 2.87 2.07
CA LEU A 192 -9.27 3.38 3.38
C LEU A 192 -10.44 4.03 4.11
N LYS A 193 -11.27 4.86 3.44
CA LYS A 193 -12.50 5.42 4.03
C LYS A 193 -13.41 4.33 4.60
N GLN A 194 -13.68 3.29 3.82
CA GLN A 194 -14.53 2.18 4.28
C GLN A 194 -13.91 1.40 5.46
N SER A 195 -12.59 1.21 5.46
CA SER A 195 -11.89 0.40 6.48
C SER A 195 -11.65 1.16 7.79
N LEU A 196 -11.53 2.49 7.74
CA LEU A 196 -11.12 3.34 8.85
C LEU A 196 -12.27 4.10 9.52
N ALA A 197 -13.41 4.28 8.83
CA ALA A 197 -14.61 4.87 9.43
C ALA A 197 -15.10 4.16 10.71
N PRO A 198 -15.07 2.81 10.84
CA PRO A 198 -15.42 2.13 12.10
C PRO A 198 -14.46 2.42 13.27
N LEU A 199 -13.29 2.99 13.00
CA LEU A 199 -12.29 3.37 14.00
C LEU A 199 -12.34 4.87 14.34
N GLY A 200 -13.33 5.61 13.83
CA GLY A 200 -13.43 7.07 14.01
C GLY A 200 -12.33 7.87 13.29
N ILE A 201 -11.65 7.25 12.31
CA ILE A 201 -10.61 7.89 11.51
C ILE A 201 -11.21 8.37 10.17
N GLU A 202 -11.27 9.68 9.97
CA GLU A 202 -11.66 10.30 8.71
C GLU A 202 -10.47 10.34 7.74
N VAL A 203 -10.73 10.14 6.44
CA VAL A 203 -9.69 10.19 5.40
C VAL A 203 -9.96 11.34 4.43
N ILE A 204 -9.08 12.33 4.42
CA ILE A 204 -9.12 13.46 3.47
C ILE A 204 -8.08 13.25 2.37
N VAL A 205 -8.43 13.60 1.14
CA VAL A 205 -7.53 13.58 -0.02
C VAL A 205 -7.39 14.99 -0.61
N GLU A 206 -6.15 15.42 -0.83
CA GLU A 206 -5.80 16.66 -1.51
C GLU A 206 -5.01 16.34 -2.77
N LYS A 207 -5.46 16.88 -3.92
CA LYS A 207 -4.77 16.75 -5.22
C LYS A 207 -4.05 18.07 -5.50
N GLU A 208 -2.73 18.04 -5.56
CA GLU A 208 -1.87 19.18 -5.86
C GLU A 208 -1.28 19.07 -7.26
N GLU A 209 -0.96 20.24 -7.82
CA GLU A 209 -0.48 20.40 -9.19
C GLU A 209 0.92 21.00 -9.16
N LEU A 210 1.82 20.40 -9.93
CA LEU A 210 3.19 20.84 -10.13
C LEU A 210 3.27 21.45 -11.52
N SER A 211 3.78 22.68 -11.62
CA SER A 211 3.93 23.35 -12.92
C SER A 211 5.08 22.73 -13.74
N VAL A 212 5.02 22.96 -15.05
CA VAL A 212 6.08 22.56 -16.00
C VAL A 212 7.44 23.18 -15.64
N ALA A 213 7.47 24.37 -15.03
CA ALA A 213 8.69 25.03 -14.61
C ALA A 213 9.31 24.30 -13.40
N GLU A 214 8.52 24.05 -12.35
CA GLU A 214 8.99 23.35 -11.14
C GLU A 214 9.39 21.90 -11.44
N PHE A 215 8.68 21.21 -12.35
CA PHE A 215 9.04 19.87 -12.79
C PHE A 215 10.36 19.81 -13.58
N LYS A 216 10.75 20.90 -14.28
CA LYS A 216 12.06 20.96 -14.95
C LYS A 216 13.21 21.13 -13.96
N GLU A 217 12.98 21.81 -12.85
CA GLU A 217 13.96 21.96 -11.76
C GLU A 217 14.15 20.64 -10.97
N ASP A 218 13.06 19.96 -10.60
CA ASP A 218 13.12 18.64 -9.97
C ASP A 218 12.01 17.68 -10.48
N PRO A 219 12.31 16.85 -11.49
CA PRO A 219 11.40 15.83 -12.00
C PRO A 219 10.95 14.78 -10.97
N LEU A 220 11.57 14.70 -9.79
CA LEU A 220 11.20 13.73 -8.76
C LEU A 220 10.04 14.17 -7.85
N GLN A 221 9.60 15.44 -7.96
CA GLN A 221 8.44 15.93 -7.20
C GLN A 221 7.10 15.45 -7.77
N SER A 222 7.08 15.00 -9.04
CA SER A 222 5.99 14.25 -9.65
C SER A 222 6.50 12.87 -10.03
N ASN A 223 5.87 11.76 -9.71
CA ASN A 223 4.52 11.52 -9.21
C ASN A 223 4.55 11.09 -7.74
N ARG A 224 4.07 11.93 -6.80
CA ARG A 224 4.40 11.76 -5.37
C ARG A 224 3.18 11.82 -4.45
N ILE A 225 3.20 10.97 -3.42
CA ILE A 225 2.12 10.81 -2.44
C ILE A 225 2.71 10.97 -1.03
N TRP A 226 1.99 11.67 -0.16
CA TRP A 226 2.25 11.77 1.27
C TRP A 226 1.03 11.29 2.05
N ILE A 227 1.27 10.72 3.23
CA ILE A 227 0.26 10.36 4.22
C ILE A 227 0.71 10.96 5.54
N ASN A 228 -0.12 11.79 6.16
CA ASN A 228 0.19 12.56 7.39
C ASN A 228 1.57 13.26 7.33
N ASN A 229 1.80 14.03 6.27
CA ASN A 229 3.04 14.77 5.96
C ASN A 229 4.29 13.91 5.69
N ARG A 230 4.23 12.59 5.88
CA ARG A 230 5.34 11.66 5.59
C ARG A 230 5.19 11.06 4.17
N PRO A 231 6.26 11.00 3.36
CA PRO A 231 6.22 10.41 2.02
C PRO A 231 5.76 8.95 2.04
N LEU A 232 5.06 8.52 0.99
CA LEU A 232 4.59 7.14 0.83
C LEU A 232 5.71 6.11 0.97
N GLU A 233 6.87 6.38 0.35
CA GLU A 233 8.06 5.53 0.39
C GLU A 233 8.53 5.23 1.82
N ASP A 234 8.48 6.20 2.73
CA ASP A 234 8.96 6.04 4.10
C ASP A 234 8.03 5.17 4.95
N TRP A 235 6.76 5.01 4.55
CA TRP A 235 5.78 4.13 5.21
C TRP A 235 5.90 2.66 4.80
N ILE A 236 6.47 2.39 3.63
CA ILE A 236 6.49 1.03 3.01
C ILE A 236 7.91 0.53 2.73
N GLU A 237 8.93 1.20 3.30
CA GLU A 237 10.36 0.94 3.09
C GLU A 237 10.78 0.98 1.60
N GLY A 238 10.12 1.85 0.83
CA GLY A 238 10.38 2.06 -0.58
C GLY A 238 11.61 2.93 -0.84
N ARG A 239 12.10 2.89 -2.08
CA ARG A 239 13.12 3.81 -2.60
C ARG A 239 12.57 4.61 -3.76
N VAL A 240 13.06 5.83 -3.94
CA VAL A 240 12.79 6.63 -5.13
C VAL A 240 13.83 6.31 -6.19
N GLY A 241 13.37 5.85 -7.36
CA GLY A 241 14.16 5.65 -8.56
C GLY A 241 13.79 6.66 -9.65
N ARG A 242 14.34 6.45 -10.84
CA ARG A 242 14.07 7.25 -12.05
C ARG A 242 13.91 6.34 -13.25
N SER A 243 13.10 6.73 -14.22
CA SER A 243 13.08 6.13 -15.56
C SER A 243 12.70 7.19 -16.61
N PRO A 244 13.12 7.05 -17.87
CA PRO A 244 12.65 7.91 -18.95
C PRO A 244 11.12 7.99 -18.97
N CYS A 245 10.57 9.19 -19.07
CA CYS A 245 9.14 9.39 -19.15
C CYS A 245 8.65 9.41 -20.62
N CYS A 246 7.33 9.35 -20.82
CA CYS A 246 6.68 9.53 -22.12
C CYS A 246 6.85 10.96 -22.67
N ASP A 247 6.55 11.15 -23.96
CA ASP A 247 6.73 12.39 -24.72
C ASP A 247 6.25 13.69 -24.02
N VAL A 248 5.17 13.62 -23.25
CA VAL A 248 4.61 14.75 -22.44
C VAL A 248 5.61 15.31 -21.41
N CYS A 249 6.51 14.47 -20.87
CA CYS A 249 7.57 14.86 -19.93
C CYS A 249 8.84 15.38 -20.63
N GLY A 250 8.94 15.26 -21.96
CA GLY A 250 10.19 15.44 -22.70
C GLY A 250 11.29 14.45 -22.26
N PRO A 251 12.58 14.85 -22.34
CA PRO A 251 13.72 13.96 -22.04
C PRO A 251 13.95 13.71 -20.54
N SER A 252 13.06 14.18 -19.66
CA SER A 252 13.25 14.11 -18.21
C SER A 252 13.04 12.69 -17.67
N GLU A 253 13.96 12.22 -16.83
CA GLU A 253 13.75 10.99 -16.07
C GLU A 253 12.73 11.23 -14.94
N CYS A 254 11.53 10.66 -15.09
CA CYS A 254 10.45 10.81 -14.12
C CYS A 254 10.60 9.82 -12.97
N ARG A 255 10.07 10.21 -11.81
CA ARG A 255 10.08 9.42 -10.58
C ARG A 255 9.53 8.01 -10.78
N THR A 256 10.25 7.02 -10.27
CA THR A 256 9.72 5.68 -10.00
C THR A 256 9.76 5.38 -8.51
N LEU A 257 8.93 4.44 -8.07
CA LEU A 257 8.91 3.94 -6.71
C LEU A 257 9.37 2.47 -6.72
N GLU A 258 10.45 2.15 -6.04
CA GLU A 258 10.93 0.77 -5.89
C GLU A 258 10.50 0.23 -4.52
N VAL A 259 9.70 -0.85 -4.50
CA VAL A 259 9.26 -1.53 -3.27
C VAL A 259 9.45 -3.04 -3.45
N GLU A 260 10.08 -3.69 -2.47
CA GLU A 260 10.31 -5.14 -2.47
C GLU A 260 11.00 -5.65 -3.78
N GLY A 261 11.87 -4.82 -4.39
CA GLY A 261 12.59 -5.12 -5.62
C GLY A 261 11.78 -4.97 -6.92
N LYS A 262 10.55 -4.44 -6.85
CA LYS A 262 9.73 -4.10 -8.01
C LYS A 262 9.73 -2.59 -8.22
N ILE A 263 9.92 -2.16 -9.47
CA ILE A 263 9.88 -0.75 -9.87
C ILE A 263 8.47 -0.43 -10.37
N TYR A 264 7.89 0.65 -9.83
CA TYR A 264 6.56 1.14 -10.14
C TYR A 264 6.65 2.51 -10.81
N GLU A 265 6.19 2.58 -12.06
CA GLU A 265 6.08 3.82 -12.85
C GLU A 265 4.79 4.60 -12.58
N ALA A 266 3.73 3.86 -12.21
CA ALA A 266 2.49 4.33 -11.62
C ALA A 266 2.32 3.62 -10.27
N ILE A 267 1.86 4.33 -9.26
CA ILE A 267 1.81 3.80 -7.88
C ILE A 267 0.49 3.02 -7.70
N PRO A 268 0.52 1.71 -7.43
CA PRO A 268 -0.68 0.88 -7.26
C PRO A 268 -1.40 1.13 -5.93
N ALA A 269 -2.72 0.94 -5.91
CA ALA A 269 -3.57 1.21 -4.75
C ALA A 269 -3.15 0.38 -3.52
N GLU A 270 -2.69 -0.85 -3.72
CA GLU A 270 -2.30 -1.75 -2.64
C GLU A 270 -1.14 -1.20 -1.78
N LEU A 271 -0.21 -0.43 -2.37
CA LEU A 271 0.87 0.23 -1.62
C LEU A 271 0.37 1.45 -0.83
N ILE A 272 -0.57 2.20 -1.41
CA ILE A 272 -1.20 3.37 -0.76
C ILE A 272 -2.06 2.90 0.42
N ILE A 273 -2.80 1.79 0.26
CA ILE A 273 -3.57 1.14 1.33
C ILE A 273 -2.63 0.62 2.42
N LYS A 274 -1.54 -0.09 2.07
CA LYS A 274 -0.52 -0.58 3.04
C LYS A 274 0.01 0.58 3.89
N ALA A 275 0.43 1.67 3.25
CA ALA A 275 0.92 2.86 3.94
C ALA A 275 -0.15 3.54 4.82
N GLY A 276 -1.37 3.70 4.28
CA GLY A 276 -2.48 4.34 4.99
C GLY A 276 -2.91 3.56 6.24
N LEU A 277 -2.88 2.23 6.20
CA LEU A 277 -3.17 1.39 7.37
C LEU A 277 -2.06 1.46 8.44
N ILE A 278 -0.78 1.58 8.04
CA ILE A 278 0.34 1.78 8.97
C ILE A 278 0.20 3.15 9.66
N ALA A 279 0.01 4.22 8.90
CA ALA A 279 -0.21 5.56 9.42
C ALA A 279 -1.45 5.67 10.32
N ALA A 280 -2.56 5.00 9.96
CA ALA A 280 -3.75 4.92 10.79
C ALA A 280 -3.52 4.14 12.10
N SER A 281 -2.62 3.15 12.10
CA SER A 281 -2.24 2.43 13.32
C SER A 281 -1.40 3.28 14.27
N GLU A 282 -0.58 4.20 13.77
CA GLU A 282 0.12 5.18 14.61
C GLU A 282 -0.87 6.15 15.24
N LEU A 283 -1.79 6.74 14.45
CA LEU A 283 -2.90 7.55 14.97
C LEU A 283 -3.74 6.81 16.02
N ALA A 284 -4.00 5.51 15.85
CA ALA A 284 -4.74 4.70 16.82
C ALA A 284 -3.97 4.47 18.13
N GLY A 285 -2.63 4.39 18.07
CA GLY A 285 -1.77 4.13 19.23
C GLY A 285 -1.53 5.34 20.14
N GLU A 286 -1.73 6.56 19.64
CA GLU A 286 -1.53 7.81 20.42
C GLU A 286 -2.53 7.98 21.58
N ASP A 287 -3.64 7.24 21.63
CA ASP A 287 -4.60 7.25 22.77
C ASP A 287 -4.17 6.35 23.94
N ALA A 288 -3.14 5.51 23.75
CA ALA A 288 -2.84 4.40 24.65
C ALA A 288 -1.70 4.68 25.65
N ASN A 289 -1.23 5.93 25.77
CA ASN A 289 0.00 6.27 26.48
C ASN A 289 -0.02 7.64 27.17
#